data_AF-A0A433DBE8-F1
#
_entry.id   AF-A0A433DBE8-F1
#
_cell.length_a   1.000
_cell.length_b   1.000
_cell.length_c   1.000
_cell.angle_alpha   90.00
_cell.angle_beta   90.00
_cell.angle_gamma   90.00
#
_symmetry.space_group_name_H-M   'P 1'
#
loop_
_entity.id
_entity.type
_entity.pdbx_description
1 polymer ?
#
loop_
_entity_poly.entity_id
_entity_poly.type
_entity_poly.pdbx_seq_one_letter_code
_entity_poly.pdbx_strand_id
1 'polypeptide(L)'
;MSFNIIENPEWQTAFRNLRPGFEPFIPSRKQLSESLLNNEYVRIKEQIDAQIAKAKFYSPMTDGWSNIYRDAVINYMVCVP
;
A
#
# COMPACT_ATOMS: atom_id res chain seq x y z
N MET A 1 -6.31 -2.43 -8.56
CA MET A 1 -5.88 -1.41 -9.54
C MET A 1 -4.40 -1.66 -9.82
N SER A 2 -4.01 -1.82 -11.09
CA SER A 2 -2.61 -2.15 -11.44
C SER A 2 -1.72 -0.91 -11.37
N PHE A 3 -0.44 -1.06 -11.01
CA PHE A 3 0.54 0.03 -11.06
C PHE A 3 0.71 0.64 -12.47
N ASN A 4 0.28 -0.07 -13.52
CA ASN A 4 0.21 0.47 -14.89
C ASN A 4 -0.67 1.72 -15.00
N ILE A 5 -1.56 1.98 -14.03
CA ILE A 5 -2.47 3.13 -14.08
C ILE A 5 -1.74 4.48 -14.09
N ILE A 6 -0.53 4.55 -13.53
CA ILE A 6 0.27 5.78 -13.51
C ILE A 6 0.77 6.18 -14.90
N GLU A 7 0.80 5.23 -15.83
CA GLU A 7 1.18 5.42 -17.23
C GLU A 7 -0.03 5.65 -18.14
N ASN A 8 -1.25 5.63 -17.59
CA ASN A 8 -2.47 5.91 -18.35
C ASN A 8 -2.57 7.42 -18.67
N PRO A 9 -2.79 7.81 -19.95
CA PRO A 9 -2.84 9.22 -20.34
C PRO A 9 -3.93 10.06 -19.66
N GLU A 10 -5.11 9.49 -19.43
CA GLU A 10 -6.22 10.19 -18.75
C GLU A 10 -5.85 10.47 -17.29
N TRP A 11 -5.24 9.50 -16.62
CA TRP A 11 -4.74 9.67 -15.26
C TRP A 11 -3.63 10.71 -15.18
N GLN A 12 -2.67 10.68 -16.10
CA GLN A 12 -1.63 11.71 -16.15
C GLN A 12 -2.23 13.10 -16.39
N THR A 13 -3.21 13.23 -17.27
CA THR A 13 -3.93 14.48 -17.53
C THR A 13 -4.66 14.97 -16.28
N ALA A 14 -5.32 14.07 -15.55
CA ALA A 14 -5.94 14.41 -14.26
C ALA A 14 -4.90 14.89 -13.23
N PHE A 15 -3.76 14.22 -13.11
CA PHE A 15 -2.68 14.64 -12.21
C PHE A 15 -2.09 16.00 -12.60
N ARG A 16 -1.93 16.28 -13.89
CA ARG A 16 -1.49 17.58 -14.40
C ARG A 16 -2.46 18.70 -14.04
N ASN A 17 -3.76 18.46 -14.22
CA ASN A 17 -4.79 19.45 -13.88
C ASN A 17 -4.85 19.72 -12.36
N LEU A 18 -4.71 18.67 -11.55
CA LEU A 18 -4.73 18.79 -10.09
C LEU A 18 -3.45 19.45 -9.54
N ARG A 19 -2.29 19.16 -10.15
CA ARG A 19 -0.99 19.68 -9.71
C ARG A 19 -0.05 19.82 -10.92
N PRO A 20 -0.06 20.96 -11.63
CA PRO A 20 0.74 21.15 -12.84
C PRO A 20 2.25 20.93 -12.64
N GLY A 21 2.79 21.25 -11.45
CA GLY A 21 4.19 21.00 -11.11
C GLY A 21 4.56 19.53 -10.90
N PHE A 22 3.60 18.60 -10.99
CA PHE A 22 3.83 17.17 -10.79
C PHE A 22 4.32 16.46 -12.05
N GLU A 23 4.11 17.02 -13.24
CA GLU A 23 4.41 16.38 -14.52
C GLU A 23 5.86 15.87 -14.67
N PRO A 24 6.92 16.65 -14.37
CA PRO A 24 8.30 16.16 -14.46
C PRO A 24 8.65 15.12 -13.37
N PHE A 25 7.75 14.88 -12.41
CA PHE A 25 7.95 13.99 -11.28
C PHE A 25 6.95 12.81 -11.27
N ILE A 26 6.15 12.62 -12.33
CA ILE A 26 5.27 11.45 -12.44
C ILE A 26 6.16 10.21 -12.45
N PRO A 27 6.02 9.29 -11.47
CA PRO A 27 6.87 8.12 -11.42
C PRO A 27 6.48 7.15 -12.52
N SER A 28 7.48 6.49 -13.10
CA SER A 28 7.24 5.28 -13.90
C SER A 28 6.60 4.20 -13.05
N ARG A 29 5.95 3.23 -13.69
CA ARG A 29 5.41 2.05 -13.02
C ARG A 29 6.46 1.36 -12.14
N LYS A 30 7.69 1.23 -12.64
CA LYS A 30 8.79 0.58 -11.93
C LYS A 30 9.14 1.34 -10.65
N GLN A 31 9.27 2.67 -10.73
CA GLN A 31 9.53 3.50 -9.55
C GLN A 31 8.41 3.41 -8.52
N LEU A 32 7.15 3.34 -8.98
CA LEU A 32 5.99 3.18 -8.12
C LEU A 32 5.97 1.83 -7.40
N SER A 33 6.14 0.72 -8.14
CA SER A 33 6.05 -0.64 -7.59
C SER A 33 7.25 -1.06 -6.75
N GLU A 34 8.42 -0.48 -7.02
CA GLU A 34 9.65 -0.79 -6.30
C GLU A 34 9.95 0.30 -5.27
N SER A 35 10.73 1.31 -5.63
CA SER A 35 11.29 2.27 -4.67
C SER A 35 10.23 3.00 -3.84
N LEU A 36 9.18 3.55 -4.45
CA LEU A 36 8.21 4.37 -3.73
C LEU A 36 7.36 3.51 -2.77
N LEU A 37 6.83 2.39 -3.24
CA LEU A 37 6.03 1.49 -2.41
C LEU A 37 6.86 0.89 -1.28
N ASN A 38 8.09 0.45 -1.55
CA ASN A 38 8.96 -0.14 -0.54
C ASN A 38 9.35 0.88 0.53
N ASN A 39 9.70 2.11 0.14
CA ASN A 39 10.05 3.16 1.09
C ASN A 39 8.87 3.51 2.00
N GLU A 40 7.67 3.63 1.42
CA GLU A 40 6.47 3.90 2.20
C GLU A 40 6.09 2.73 3.12
N TYR A 41 6.24 1.49 2.65
CA TYR A 41 6.06 0.30 3.46
C TYR A 41 7.00 0.30 4.67
N VAL A 42 8.30 0.56 4.47
CA VAL A 42 9.27 0.62 5.57
C VAL A 42 8.90 1.72 6.56
N ARG A 43 8.58 2.92 6.08
CA ARG A 43 8.19 4.06 6.92
C ARG A 43 6.98 3.74 7.79
N ILE A 44 5.93 3.17 7.20
CA ILE A 44 4.71 2.78 7.92
C ILE A 44 4.99 1.62 8.86
N LYS A 45 5.78 0.63 8.45
CA LYS A 45 6.14 -0.51 9.28
C LYS A 45 6.89 -0.07 10.54
N GLU A 46 7.87 0.81 10.42
CA GLU A 46 8.60 1.34 11.59
C GLU A 46 7.65 2.07 12.56
N GLN A 47 6.73 2.86 12.02
CA GLN A 47 5.70 3.54 12.81
C GLN A 47 4.77 2.54 13.53
N ILE A 48 4.36 1.46 12.86
CA ILE A 48 3.50 0.42 13.44
C ILE A 48 4.26 -0.40 14.47
N ASP A 49 5.51 -0.81 14.19
CA ASP A 49 6.34 -1.58 15.11
C ASP A 49 6.58 -0.79 16.42
N ALA A 50 6.78 0.52 16.33
CA ALA A 50 6.89 1.39 17.50
C ALA A 50 5.58 1.52 18.31
N GLN A 51 4.41 1.49 17.65
CA GLN A 51 3.12 1.48 18.33
C GLN A 51 2.87 0.15 19.01
N ILE A 52 3.11 -0.96 18.30
CA ILE A 52 3.02 -2.32 18.83
C ILE A 52 3.93 -2.43 20.06
N ALA A 53 5.21 -2.07 19.98
CA ALA A 53 6.14 -2.19 21.12
C ALA A 53 5.69 -1.43 22.39
N LYS A 54 4.87 -0.38 22.24
CA LYS A 54 4.34 0.42 23.37
C LYS A 54 2.97 -0.06 23.85
N ALA A 55 2.29 -0.91 23.10
CA ALA A 55 0.95 -1.33 23.42
C ALA A 55 0.96 -2.29 24.62
N LYS A 56 0.07 -2.03 25.59
CA LYS A 56 -0.14 -2.89 26.75
C LYS A 56 -1.00 -4.10 26.42
N PHE A 57 -1.89 -3.96 25.44
CA PHE A 57 -2.85 -4.97 25.03
C PHE A 57 -2.81 -5.13 23.52
N TYR A 58 -2.99 -6.38 23.07
CA TYR A 58 -3.03 -6.75 21.67
C TYR A 58 -4.24 -7.63 21.45
N SER A 59 -4.96 -7.38 20.36
CA SER A 59 -6.07 -8.21 19.91
C SER A 59 -5.67 -8.89 18.60
N PRO A 60 -5.26 -10.17 18.62
CA PRO A 60 -5.06 -10.93 17.40
C PRO A 60 -6.43 -11.19 16.76
N MET A 61 -6.50 -11.01 15.44
CA MET A 61 -7.69 -11.28 14.63
C MET A 61 -7.28 -12.12 13.44
N THR A 62 -8.12 -13.09 13.10
CA THR A 62 -7.93 -13.94 11.94
C THR A 62 -9.17 -13.92 11.07
N ASP A 63 -8.96 -13.82 9.78
CA ASP A 63 -10.02 -13.95 8.77
C ASP A 63 -9.54 -14.92 7.69
N GLY A 64 -10.46 -15.61 7.03
CA GLY A 64 -10.09 -16.55 5.98
C GLY A 64 -11.23 -16.95 5.08
N TRP A 65 -10.89 -17.24 3.82
CA TRP A 65 -11.82 -17.73 2.81
C TRP A 65 -11.14 -18.72 1.88
N SER A 66 -11.94 -19.49 1.14
CA SER A 66 -11.45 -20.26 -0.01
C SER A 66 -11.84 -19.54 -1.29
N ASN A 67 -10.90 -19.40 -2.23
CA ASN A 67 -11.18 -18.78 -3.53
C ASN A 67 -11.89 -19.78 -4.48
N ILE A 68 -12.31 -19.31 -5.66
CA ILE A 68 -12.94 -20.15 -6.70
C ILE A 68 -12.02 -21.27 -7.24
N TYR A 69 -10.71 -21.15 -7.01
CA TYR A 69 -9.69 -22.14 -7.36
C TYR A 69 -9.43 -23.15 -6.23
N ARG A 70 -10.18 -23.07 -5.13
CA ARG A 70 -10.05 -23.89 -3.91
C ARG A 70 -8.76 -23.66 -3.13
N ASP A 71 -8.07 -22.54 -3.36
CA ASP A 71 -6.97 -22.14 -2.50
C ASP A 71 -7.53 -21.47 -1.25
N ALA A 72 -7.00 -21.85 -0.08
CA ALA A 72 -7.31 -21.20 1.18
C ALA A 72 -6.43 -19.97 1.37
N VAL A 73 -7.05 -18.84 1.70
CA VAL A 73 -6.37 -17.62 2.14
C VAL A 73 -6.72 -17.38 3.60
N ILE A 74 -5.69 -17.13 4.42
CA ILE A 74 -5.84 -16.81 5.84
C ILE A 74 -5.08 -15.52 6.10
N ASN A 75 -5.77 -14.52 6.63
CA ASN A 75 -5.22 -13.26 7.08
C ASN A 75 -5.01 -13.28 8.59
N TYR A 76 -3.84 -12.81 9.02
CA TYR A 76 -3.53 -12.55 10.41
C TYR A 76 -3.37 -11.05 10.61
N MET A 77 -4.11 -10.50 11.58
CA MET A 77 -4.10 -9.09 11.90
C MET A 77 -3.87 -8.92 13.40
N VAL A 78 -3.16 -7.85 13.77
CA VAL A 78 -2.98 -7.45 15.16
C VAL A 78 -3.55 -6.06 15.32
N CYS A 79 -4.53 -5.92 16.20
CA CYS A 79 -5.08 -4.63 16.58
C CYS A 79 -4.49 -4.19 17.92
N VAL A 80 -4.08 -2.94 17.97
CA VAL A 80 -3.64 -2.24 19.19
C VAL A 80 -4.58 -1.04 19.41
N PRO A 81 -5.04 -0.80 20.65
CA PRO A 81 -5.95 0.30 20.97
C PRO A 81 -5.29 1.68 20.92
#